data_AF-A0A538DSM5-F1
#
_entry.id   AF-A0A538DSM5-F1
#
_cell.length_a   1.000
_cell.length_b   1.000
_cell.length_c   1.000
_cell.angle_alpha   90.00
_cell.angle_beta   90.00
_cell.angle_gamma   90.00
#
_symmetry.space_group_name_H-M   'P 1'
#
loop_
_entity.id
_entity.type
_entity.pdbx_description
1 polymer ?
#
loop_
_entity_poly.entity_id
_entity_poly.type
_entity_poly.pdbx_seq_one_letter_code
_entity_poly.pdbx_strand_id
1 'polypeptide(L)'
;MNFGIFAGRDATAAELEELGKLVVPEAGEVSIVSEQRHEMSDSGEVVLHQVRMAIQEDRVPEDRTDRSDFTERLVTLAEIWARQCIHERHADVTEL
;
A
#
# COMPACT_ATOMS: atom_id res chain seq x y z
N MET A 1 1.70 -0.54 -4.54
CA MET A 1 0.24 -0.53 -4.79
C MET A 1 -0.14 0.77 -5.46
N ASN A 2 -1.00 0.76 -6.49
CA ASN A 2 -1.61 1.99 -7.01
C ASN A 2 -2.85 2.32 -6.18
N PHE A 3 -2.66 3.09 -5.11
CA PHE A 3 -3.70 3.50 -4.18
C PHE A 3 -4.72 4.44 -4.86
N GLY A 4 -4.27 5.23 -5.84
CA GLY A 4 -5.10 6.16 -6.60
C GLY A 4 -6.20 5.49 -7.43
N ILE A 5 -6.00 4.24 -7.89
CA ILE A 5 -7.07 3.46 -8.55
C ILE A 5 -8.28 3.31 -7.64
N PHE A 6 -8.04 3.24 -6.33
CA PHE A 6 -9.08 2.99 -5.35
C PHE A 6 -9.60 4.27 -4.68
N ALA A 7 -8.70 5.21 -4.36
CA ALA A 7 -9.03 6.40 -3.57
C ALA A 7 -9.04 7.73 -4.36
N GLY A 8 -8.49 7.75 -5.58
CA GLY A 8 -8.36 8.95 -6.41
C GLY A 8 -7.45 10.04 -5.81
N ARG A 9 -6.60 9.70 -4.85
CA ARG A 9 -5.69 10.61 -4.13
C ARG A 9 -4.47 9.88 -3.60
N ASP A 10 -3.52 10.63 -3.04
CA ASP A 10 -2.44 10.09 -2.22
C ASP A 10 -2.96 9.56 -0.88
N ALA A 11 -2.27 8.57 -0.32
CA ALA A 11 -2.48 8.15 1.04
C ALA A 11 -1.97 9.24 2.01
N THR A 12 -2.74 9.51 3.05
CA THR A 12 -2.40 10.46 4.11
C THR A 12 -1.38 9.87 5.07
N ALA A 13 -0.68 10.71 5.83
CA ALA A 13 0.28 10.26 6.83
C ALA A 13 -0.35 9.30 7.86
N ALA A 14 -1.55 9.60 8.35
CA ALA A 14 -2.26 8.74 9.31
C ALA A 14 -2.57 7.36 8.71
N GLU A 15 -3.02 7.29 7.45
CA GLU A 15 -3.27 6.01 6.78
C GLU A 15 -1.97 5.22 6.59
N LEU A 16 -0.84 5.87 6.26
CA LEU A 16 0.45 5.19 6.18
C LEU A 16 0.92 4.66 7.54
N GLU A 17 0.66 5.40 8.63
CA GLU A 17 0.94 4.94 9.99
C GLU A 17 0.12 3.69 10.34
N GLU A 18 -1.16 3.66 10.00
CA GLU A 18 -2.00 2.47 10.18
C GLU A 18 -1.50 1.28 9.37
N LEU A 19 -1.09 1.49 8.11
CA LEU A 19 -0.47 0.44 7.31
C LEU A 19 0.81 -0.08 7.98
N GLY A 20 1.64 0.82 8.52
CA GLY A 20 2.84 0.45 9.27
C GLY A 20 2.52 -0.44 10.47
N LYS A 21 1.50 -0.10 11.26
CA LYS A 21 1.06 -0.91 12.42
C LYS A 21 0.63 -2.32 12.02
N LEU A 22 0.03 -2.49 10.85
CA LEU A 22 -0.39 -3.79 10.33
C LEU A 22 0.78 -4.63 9.81
N VAL A 23 1.73 -4.00 9.12
CA VAL A 23 2.78 -4.71 8.37
C VAL A 23 4.03 -4.99 9.20
N VAL A 24 4.39 -4.10 10.14
CA VAL A 24 5.59 -4.26 11.01
C VAL A 24 5.60 -5.57 11.80
N PRO A 25 4.48 -6.07 12.37
CA PRO A 25 4.46 -7.36 13.06
C PRO A 25 4.88 -8.55 12.18
N GLU A 26 4.59 -8.49 10.88
CA GLU A 26 4.91 -9.56 9.94
C GLU A 26 6.31 -9.40 9.32
N ALA A 27 6.67 -8.18 8.93
CA ALA A 27 7.90 -7.89 8.17
C ALA A 27 9.07 -7.36 9.01
N GLY A 28 8.83 -7.04 10.29
CA GLY A 28 9.77 -6.29 11.11
C GLY A 28 9.88 -4.85 10.64
N GLU A 29 11.10 -4.41 10.32
CA GLU A 29 11.34 -3.05 9.84
C GLU A 29 10.87 -2.88 8.38
N VAL A 30 10.10 -1.82 8.13
CA VAL A 30 9.61 -1.48 6.78
C VAL A 30 9.77 0.00 6.49
N SER A 31 10.07 0.32 5.23
CA SER A 31 9.99 1.68 4.71
C SER A 31 8.74 1.82 3.85
N ILE A 32 7.88 2.78 4.18
CA ILE A 32 6.62 3.04 3.46
C ILE A 32 6.68 4.45 2.89
N VAL A 33 6.43 4.58 1.59
CA VAL A 33 6.34 5.88 0.91
C VAL A 33 5.02 6.01 0.18
N SER A 34 4.41 7.19 0.28
CA SER A 34 3.34 7.64 -0.61
C SER A 34 4.00 8.51 -1.69
N GLU A 35 3.84 8.13 -2.95
CA GLU A 35 4.48 8.79 -4.08
C GLU A 35 3.52 8.98 -5.24
N GLN A 36 3.68 10.10 -5.95
CA GLN A 36 3.00 10.35 -7.21
C GLN A 36 3.95 10.03 -8.35
N ARG A 37 3.57 9.08 -9.20
CA ARG A 37 4.34 8.68 -10.38
C ARG A 37 3.64 9.18 -11.65
N HIS A 38 4.35 10.00 -12.40
CA HIS A 38 3.92 10.50 -13.70
C HIS A 38 4.49 9.59 -14.79
N GLU A 39 3.63 9.01 -15.60
CA GLU A 39 4.02 8.22 -16.76
C GLU A 39 3.57 8.93 -18.04
N MET A 40 4.52 9.18 -18.93
CA MET A 40 4.32 9.91 -20.18
C MET A 40 4.75 9.02 -21.35
N SER A 41 3.91 8.93 -22.37
CA SER A 41 4.14 8.15 -23.59
C SER A 41 3.48 8.83 -24.78
N ASP A 42 3.81 8.39 -26.01
CA ASP A 42 3.12 8.86 -27.23
C ASP A 42 1.60 8.55 -27.19
N SER A 43 1.19 7.54 -26.41
CA SER A 43 -0.21 7.15 -26.21
C SER A 43 -0.94 7.94 -25.13
N GLY A 44 -0.26 8.81 -24.38
CA GLY A 44 -0.87 9.66 -23.36
C GLY A 44 -0.06 9.77 -22.07
N GLU A 45 -0.66 10.49 -21.12
CA GLU A 45 -0.12 10.82 -19.81
C GLU A 45 -1.00 10.22 -18.71
N VAL A 46 -0.38 9.62 -17.70
CA VAL A 46 -1.07 9.02 -16.55
C VAL A 46 -0.39 9.44 -15.27
N VAL A 47 -1.18 9.77 -14.26
CA VAL A 47 -0.74 10.03 -12.90
C VAL A 47 -1.17 8.88 -12.00
N LEU A 48 -0.20 8.24 -11.35
CA LEU A 48 -0.41 7.14 -10.42
C LEU A 48 -0.15 7.62 -9.00
N HIS A 49 -1.12 7.47 -8.10
CA HIS A 49 -0.93 7.70 -6.66
C HIS A 49 -0.58 6.38 -6.01
N GLN A 50 0.68 6.18 -5.65
CA GLN A 50 1.21 4.89 -5.25
C GLN A 50 1.63 4.87 -3.78
N VAL A 51 1.39 3.75 -3.13
CA VAL A 51 2.02 3.40 -1.85
C VAL A 51 3.01 2.28 -2.12
N ARG A 52 4.27 2.50 -1.75
CA ARG A 52 5.35 1.53 -1.93
C ARG A 52 5.92 1.16 -0.57
N MET A 53 6.05 -0.14 -0.35
CA MET A 53 6.69 -0.72 0.83
C MET A 53 8.00 -1.38 0.40
N ALA A 54 9.08 -1.07 1.10
CA ALA A 54 10.35 -1.75 0.97
C ALA A 54 10.61 -2.58 2.23
N ILE A 55 10.87 -3.87 2.02
CA ILE A 55 11.20 -4.83 3.07
C ILE A 55 12.70 -5.07 3.02
N GLN A 56 13.36 -5.07 4.18
CA GLN A 56 14.79 -5.36 4.27
C GLN A 56 15.08 -6.79 3.79
N GLU A 57 16.16 -6.97 3.04
CA GLU A 57 16.48 -8.26 2.40
C GLU A 57 16.68 -9.38 3.43
N ASP A 58 17.27 -9.07 4.59
CA ASP A 58 17.49 -9.99 5.71
C ASP A 58 16.19 -10.44 6.42
N ARG A 59 15.06 -9.77 6.12
CA ARG A 59 13.71 -10.14 6.60
C ARG A 59 12.94 -10.99 5.61
N VAL A 60 13.41 -11.10 4.37
CA VAL A 60 12.75 -11.91 3.35
C VAL A 60 13.24 -13.36 3.46
N PRO A 61 12.34 -14.35 3.63
CA PRO A 61 12.75 -15.75 3.70
C PRO A 61 13.54 -16.19 2.45
N GLU A 62 14.57 -17.01 2.67
CA GLU A 62 15.38 -17.58 1.58
C GLU A 62 14.63 -18.70 0.85
N ASP A 63 13.90 -19.55 1.59
CA ASP A 63 13.09 -20.60 1.01
C ASP A 63 11.99 -20.01 0.13
N ARG A 64 11.77 -20.62 -1.04
CA ARG A 64 10.84 -20.11 -2.03
C ARG A 64 9.39 -20.17 -1.55
N THR A 65 9.03 -21.22 -0.81
CA THR A 65 7.67 -21.41 -0.28
C THR A 65 7.42 -20.40 0.81
N ASP A 66 8.32 -20.31 1.79
CA ASP A 66 8.22 -19.35 2.89
C ASP A 66 8.18 -17.90 2.38
N ARG A 67 8.96 -17.59 1.35
CA ARG A 67 8.95 -16.27 0.68
C ARG A 67 7.62 -15.99 0.00
N SER A 68 7.02 -17.00 -0.64
CA SER A 68 5.71 -16.87 -1.28
C SER A 68 4.65 -16.57 -0.22
N ASP A 69 4.60 -17.35 0.84
CA ASP A 69 3.65 -17.19 1.93
C ASP A 69 3.82 -15.84 2.65
N PHE A 70 5.08 -15.43 2.88
CA PHE A 70 5.40 -14.12 3.42
C PHE A 70 4.88 -12.99 2.52
N THR A 71 5.16 -13.06 1.22
CA THR A 71 4.71 -12.06 0.25
C THR A 71 3.18 -11.99 0.19
N GLU A 72 2.49 -13.14 0.18
CA GLU A 72 1.04 -13.22 0.16
C GLU A 72 0.41 -12.59 1.42
N ARG A 73 0.98 -12.82 2.60
CA ARG A 73 0.54 -12.17 3.85
C ARG A 73 0.66 -10.65 3.75
N LEU A 74 1.81 -10.14 3.31
CA LEU A 74 2.03 -8.68 3.20
C LEU A 74 1.09 -8.03 2.18
N VAL A 75 0.86 -8.68 1.03
CA VAL A 75 -0.08 -8.20 0.01
C VAL A 75 -1.50 -8.18 0.57
N THR A 76 -1.91 -9.24 1.27
CA THR A 76 -3.24 -9.33 1.88
C THR A 76 -3.47 -8.23 2.91
N LEU A 77 -2.50 -7.96 3.78
CA LEU A 77 -2.59 -6.86 4.76
C LEU A 77 -2.72 -5.50 4.07
N ALA A 78 -1.92 -5.25 3.03
CA ALA A 78 -1.99 -4.00 2.27
C ALA A 78 -3.34 -3.84 1.56
N GLU A 79 -3.91 -4.92 1.01
CA GLU A 79 -5.23 -4.90 0.37
C GLU A 79 -6.37 -4.62 1.36
N ILE A 80 -6.33 -5.25 2.53
CA ILE A 80 -7.32 -5.01 3.60
C ILE A 80 -7.29 -3.54 4.02
N TRP A 81 -6.10 -3.02 4.31
CA TRP A 81 -5.90 -1.62 4.66
C TRP A 81 -6.45 -0.68 3.59
N ALA A 82 -6.08 -0.89 2.32
CA ALA A 82 -6.52 -0.03 1.22
C ALA A 82 -8.05 -0.01 1.10
N ARG A 83 -8.70 -1.15 1.30
CA ARG A 83 -10.17 -1.24 1.30
C ARG A 83 -10.82 -0.51 2.47
N GLN A 84 -10.19 -0.50 3.64
CA GLN A 84 -10.69 0.20 4.83
C GLN A 84 -10.65 1.72 4.64
N CYS A 85 -9.54 2.26 4.12
CA CYS A 85 -9.40 3.69 3.82
C CYS A 85 -10.52 4.22 2.91
N ILE A 86 -11.00 3.38 1.98
CA ILE A 86 -12.10 3.73 1.06
C ILE A 86 -13.45 3.70 1.78
N HIS A 87 -13.71 2.66 2.59
CA HIS A 87 -14.99 2.52 3.30
C HIS A 87 -15.20 3.64 4.31
N GLU A 88 -14.17 4.00 5.07
CA GLU A 88 -14.22 5.11 6.04
C GLU A 88 -14.56 6.42 5.33
N ARG A 89 -13.96 6.68 4.16
CA ARG A 89 -14.29 7.87 3.36
C ARG A 89 -15.73 7.87 2.84
N HIS A 90 -16.25 6.71 2.42
CA HIS A 90 -17.65 6.63 1.97
C HIS A 90 -18.63 6.87 3.12
N ALA A 91 -18.29 6.48 4.35
CA ALA A 91 -19.09 6.80 5.53
C ALA A 91 -19.12 8.32 5.76
N ASP A 92 -17.96 8.99 5.75
CA ASP A 92 -17.87 10.45 5.94
C ASP A 92 -18.64 11.27 4.90
N VAL A 93 -18.73 10.79 3.65
CA VAL A 93 -19.48 11.46 2.57
C VAL A 93 -21.00 11.25 2.69
N THR A 94 -21.43 10.16 3.32
CA THR A 94 -22.86 9.82 3.44
C THR A 94 -23.51 10.47 4.68
N GLU A 95 -22.71 10.93 5.64
CA GLU A 95 -23.19 11.61 6.86
C GLU A 95 -23.28 13.16 6.76
N LEU A 96 -23.17 13.73 5.55
CA LEU A 96 -23.25 15.18 5.29
C LEU A 96 -24.55 15.61 4.57
#